data_AF-A0A9E4PI77-F1
#
_entry.id   AF-A0A9E4PI77-F1
#
_cell.length_a   1.000
_cell.length_b   1.000
_cell.length_c   1.000
_cell.angle_alpha   90.00
_cell.angle_beta   90.00
_cell.angle_gamma   90.00
#
_symmetry.space_group_name_H-M   'P 1'
#
loop_
_entity.id
_entity.type
_entity.pdbx_description
1 polymer ?
#
loop_
_entity_poly.entity_id
_entity_poly.type
_entity_poly.pdbx_seq_one_letter_code
_entity_poly.pdbx_strand_id
1 'polypeptide(L)'
;MASIPLEPVDSLHITTLIDNVSDMLLQDQGPAKRAGFGDGDPPQLNAAFLDRSTADVPLAEHGFSALVSVKMGEREHRLLFDAGITPDGLAENARRLGLDVKDIEAIVLSHGHFDHTTGIDGLVRRLGKT
;
A
#
# COMPACT_ATOMS: atom_id res chain seq x y z
N MET A 1 -7.01 -22.19 -26.25
CA MET A 1 -6.96 -21.50 -24.94
C MET A 1 -8.39 -21.36 -24.45
N ALA A 2 -8.68 -21.74 -23.20
CA ALA A 2 -9.99 -21.49 -22.61
C ALA A 2 -10.16 -19.98 -22.41
N SER A 3 -11.29 -19.42 -22.84
CA SER A 3 -11.64 -18.03 -22.54
C SER A 3 -12.15 -17.98 -21.10
N ILE A 4 -11.57 -17.10 -20.29
CA ILE A 4 -12.08 -16.79 -18.95
C ILE A 4 -13.04 -15.61 -19.12
N PRO A 5 -14.36 -15.78 -18.91
CA PRO A 5 -15.29 -14.66 -18.94
C PRO A 5 -14.97 -13.71 -17.78
N LEU A 6 -14.82 -12.42 -18.07
CA LEU A 6 -14.60 -11.39 -17.05
C LEU A 6 -15.93 -10.73 -16.70
N GLU A 7 -16.17 -10.56 -15.41
CA GLU A 7 -17.31 -9.81 -14.90
C GLU A 7 -16.95 -8.32 -14.77
N PRO A 8 -17.87 -7.39 -15.10
CA PRO A 8 -17.65 -5.97 -14.86
C PRO A 8 -17.61 -5.68 -13.35
N VAL A 9 -16.84 -4.65 -12.97
CA VAL A 9 -16.69 -4.18 -11.58
C VAL A 9 -17.22 -2.75 -11.47
N ASP A 10 -17.69 -2.36 -10.28
CA ASP A 10 -18.24 -1.02 -10.04
C ASP A 10 -17.14 0.03 -9.91
N SER A 11 -16.06 -0.31 -9.20
CA SER A 11 -14.89 0.56 -9.06
C SER A 11 -13.62 -0.21 -8.74
N LEU A 12 -12.49 0.39 -9.09
CA LEU A 12 -11.15 -0.07 -8.75
C LEU A 12 -10.44 1.06 -7.98
N HIS A 13 -9.86 0.74 -6.84
CA HIS A 13 -8.97 1.63 -6.10
C HIS A 13 -7.60 0.99 -5.99
N ILE A 14 -6.56 1.70 -6.42
CA ILE A 14 -5.18 1.25 -6.36
C ILE A 14 -4.43 2.19 -5.41
N THR A 15 -3.93 1.65 -4.32
CA THR A 15 -3.07 2.39 -3.39
C THR A 15 -1.65 1.88 -3.49
N THR A 16 -0.75 2.72 -4.01
CA THR A 16 0.68 2.41 -4.03
C THR A 16 1.22 2.43 -2.61
N LEU A 17 1.72 1.28 -2.15
CA LEU A 17 2.34 1.12 -0.84
C LEU A 17 3.86 1.31 -0.91
N ILE A 18 4.47 0.91 -2.02
CA ILE A 18 5.91 1.05 -2.27
C ILE A 18 6.13 1.57 -3.69
N ASP A 19 6.94 2.62 -3.80
CA ASP A 19 7.44 3.19 -5.04
C ASP A 19 8.83 3.81 -4.77
N ASN A 20 9.58 4.03 -5.85
CA ASN A 20 10.91 4.64 -5.82
C ASN A 20 10.88 6.12 -5.39
N VAL A 21 9.70 6.76 -5.37
CA VAL A 21 9.52 8.19 -5.09
C VAL A 21 8.34 8.42 -4.15
N SER A 22 8.51 9.34 -3.21
CA SER A 22 7.45 9.87 -2.34
C SER A 22 7.58 11.39 -2.31
N ASP A 23 6.49 12.10 -2.61
CA ASP A 23 6.43 13.57 -2.61
C ASP A 23 5.16 14.03 -1.90
N MET A 24 5.31 14.51 -0.66
CA MET A 24 4.21 14.99 0.19
C MET A 24 3.68 16.37 -0.21
N LEU A 25 4.36 17.09 -1.09
CA LEU A 25 3.97 18.42 -1.56
C LEU A 25 3.28 18.37 -2.92
N LEU A 26 3.37 17.23 -3.62
CA LEU A 26 2.74 17.03 -4.91
C LEU A 26 1.21 17.02 -4.76
N GLN A 27 0.54 17.88 -5.51
CA GLN A 27 -0.92 17.99 -5.49
C GLN A 27 -1.60 16.82 -6.21
N ASP A 28 -2.86 16.59 -5.87
CA ASP A 28 -3.74 15.67 -6.60
C ASP A 28 -3.79 16.01 -8.09
N GLN A 29 -3.89 14.98 -8.93
CA GLN A 29 -4.03 15.14 -10.38
C GLN A 29 -4.96 14.07 -10.96
N GLY A 30 -6.09 14.50 -11.53
CA GLY A 30 -7.08 13.59 -12.10
C GLY A 30 -7.57 12.57 -11.05
N PRO A 31 -7.51 11.25 -11.33
CA PRO A 31 -7.93 10.23 -10.37
C PRO A 31 -6.92 9.98 -9.25
N ALA A 32 -5.68 10.50 -9.36
CA ALA A 32 -4.64 10.28 -8.35
C ALA A 32 -4.87 11.19 -7.14
N LYS A 33 -5.08 10.55 -5.99
CA LYS A 33 -5.14 11.14 -4.66
C LYS A 33 -3.84 10.86 -3.92
N ARG A 34 -3.29 11.86 -3.23
CA ARG A 34 -2.00 11.76 -2.54
C ARG A 34 -2.18 12.01 -1.06
N ALA A 35 -1.44 11.24 -0.25
CA ALA A 35 -1.34 11.49 1.18
C ALA A 35 -0.55 12.80 1.40
N GLY A 36 -1.27 13.93 1.41
CA GLY A 36 -0.75 15.27 1.66
C GLY A 36 -1.26 15.86 2.98
N PHE A 37 -0.93 17.13 3.23
CA PHE A 37 -1.32 17.87 4.46
C PHE A 37 -2.81 18.28 4.53
N GLY A 38 -3.72 17.55 3.87
CA GLY A 38 -5.15 17.91 3.77
C GLY A 38 -6.14 16.77 4.00
N ASP A 39 -5.71 15.50 3.88
CA ASP A 39 -6.55 14.33 4.05
C ASP A 39 -6.46 13.79 5.49
N GLY A 40 -7.03 14.55 6.44
CA GLY A 40 -6.93 14.25 7.87
C GLY A 40 -5.56 14.54 8.47
N ASP A 41 -5.42 14.33 9.79
CA ASP A 41 -4.11 14.42 10.44
C ASP A 41 -3.33 13.13 10.16
N PRO A 42 -2.19 13.19 9.45
CA PRO A 42 -1.36 12.01 9.25
C PRO A 42 -0.87 11.49 10.61
N PRO A 43 -0.56 10.18 10.73
CA PRO A 43 0.12 9.67 11.91
C PRO A 43 1.34 10.53 12.24
N GLN A 44 1.61 10.68 13.52
CA GLN A 44 2.69 11.53 14.00
C GLN A 44 3.83 10.67 14.53
N LEU A 45 5.07 11.05 14.20
CA LEU A 45 6.28 10.49 14.79
C LEU A 45 6.98 11.52 15.67
N ASN A 46 7.73 11.05 16.66
CA ASN A 46 8.53 11.91 17.53
C ASN A 46 9.80 12.37 16.80
N ALA A 47 9.96 13.70 16.62
CA ALA A 47 11.16 14.32 16.08
C ALA A 47 11.98 14.96 17.21
N ALA A 48 12.78 14.14 17.90
CA ALA A 48 13.53 14.55 19.09
C ALA A 48 14.43 15.78 18.87
N PHE A 49 15.04 15.91 17.69
CA PHE A 49 15.87 17.09 17.35
C PHE A 49 15.08 18.40 17.34
N LEU A 50 13.80 18.36 16.97
CA LEU A 50 12.93 19.53 16.90
C LEU A 50 12.12 19.74 18.20
N ASP A 51 12.24 18.84 19.18
CA ASP A 51 11.43 18.81 20.40
C ASP A 51 9.92 18.89 20.14
N ARG A 52 9.46 18.14 19.12
CA ARG A 52 8.04 18.06 18.73
C ARG A 52 7.74 16.79 17.95
N SER A 53 6.47 16.55 17.69
CA SER A 53 6.05 15.57 16.69
C SER A 53 5.96 16.17 15.29
N THR A 54 6.17 15.32 14.28
CA THR A 54 6.02 15.65 12.86
C THR A 54 5.24 14.56 12.14
N ALA A 55 4.75 14.87 10.94
CA ALA A 55 4.04 13.91 10.10
C ALA A 55 4.92 12.69 9.78
N ASP A 56 4.32 11.52 9.92
CA ASP A 56 4.87 10.21 9.57
C ASP A 56 4.29 9.78 8.23
N VAL A 57 5.00 10.15 7.17
CA VAL A 57 4.58 9.99 5.79
C VAL A 57 5.19 8.73 5.16
N PRO A 58 4.56 8.16 4.12
CA PRO A 58 5.10 7.00 3.41
C PRO A 58 6.54 7.22 2.93
N LEU A 59 7.39 6.21 3.17
CA LEU A 59 8.79 6.22 2.76
C LEU A 59 8.93 5.58 1.37
N ALA A 60 9.74 6.21 0.52
CA ALA A 60 10.12 5.64 -0.77
C ALA A 60 11.22 4.59 -0.60
N GLU A 61 11.16 3.53 -1.38
CA GLU A 61 12.21 2.53 -1.47
C GLU A 61 12.26 1.94 -2.88
N HIS A 62 13.40 1.32 -3.25
CA HIS A 62 13.48 0.65 -4.53
C HIS A 62 12.48 -0.51 -4.59
N GLY A 63 11.75 -0.66 -5.69
CA GLY A 63 10.82 -1.78 -5.89
C GLY A 63 9.38 -1.32 -6.04
N PHE A 64 8.44 -2.25 -5.86
CA PHE A 64 7.03 -1.95 -6.06
C PHE A 64 6.12 -2.73 -5.12
N SER A 65 5.03 -2.10 -4.71
CA SER A 65 3.89 -2.77 -4.11
C SER A 65 2.65 -1.90 -4.19
N ALA A 66 1.49 -2.51 -4.49
CA ALA A 66 0.21 -1.85 -4.49
C ALA A 66 -0.88 -2.72 -3.86
N LEU A 67 -1.72 -2.10 -3.03
CA LEU A 67 -2.98 -2.68 -2.59
C LEU A 67 -4.06 -2.34 -3.63
N VAL A 68 -4.73 -3.35 -4.13
CA VAL A 68 -5.79 -3.21 -5.13
C VAL A 68 -7.11 -3.64 -4.50
N SER A 69 -8.05 -2.69 -4.40
CA SER A 69 -9.41 -2.92 -3.92
C SER A 69 -10.38 -2.86 -5.09
N VAL A 70 -11.19 -3.90 -5.23
CA VAL A 70 -12.19 -4.07 -6.28
C VAL A 70 -13.57 -4.11 -5.65
N LYS A 71 -14.46 -3.21 -6.06
CA LYS A 71 -15.85 -3.19 -5.59
C LYS A 71 -16.79 -3.84 -6.58
N MET A 72 -17.61 -4.77 -6.10
CA MET A 72 -18.67 -5.46 -6.86
C MET A 72 -19.93 -5.58 -6.00
N GLY A 73 -20.92 -4.72 -6.25
CA GLY A 73 -22.11 -4.58 -5.43
C GLY A 73 -21.77 -4.21 -3.99
N GLU A 74 -22.19 -5.07 -3.05
CA GLU A 74 -21.93 -4.92 -1.62
C GLU A 74 -20.60 -5.54 -1.16
N ARG A 75 -19.86 -6.18 -2.06
CA ARG A 75 -18.58 -6.83 -1.75
C ARG A 75 -17.40 -5.97 -2.18
N GLU A 76 -16.37 -5.98 -1.36
CA GLU A 76 -15.05 -5.46 -1.70
C GLU A 76 -14.05 -6.62 -1.62
N HIS A 77 -13.31 -6.81 -2.71
CA HIS A 77 -12.23 -7.79 -2.82
C HIS A 77 -10.90 -7.06 -2.79
N ARG A 78 -9.91 -7.60 -2.09
CA ARG A 78 -8.59 -6.96 -1.97
C ARG A 78 -7.49 -7.94 -2.32
N LEU A 79 -6.57 -7.49 -3.16
CA LEU A 79 -5.34 -8.21 -3.45
C LEU A 79 -4.14 -7.30 -3.25
N LEU A 80 -3.02 -7.91 -2.92
CA LEU A 80 -1.72 -7.27 -2.92
C LEU A 80 -0.97 -7.61 -4.20
N PHE A 81 -0.44 -6.61 -4.87
CA PHE A 81 0.42 -6.79 -6.03
C PHE A 81 1.86 -6.37 -5.66
N ASP A 82 2.79 -7.33 -5.67
CA ASP A 82 4.18 -7.21 -5.18
C ASP A 82 4.29 -6.74 -3.71
N ALA A 83 5.50 -6.77 -3.16
CA ALA A 83 5.75 -6.57 -1.73
C ALA A 83 6.98 -5.69 -1.40
N GLY A 84 7.64 -5.08 -2.36
CA GLY A 84 8.80 -4.21 -2.12
C GLY A 84 10.09 -4.93 -1.71
N ILE A 85 11.12 -4.14 -1.42
CA ILE A 85 12.52 -4.59 -1.22
C ILE A 85 12.89 -4.80 0.24
N THR A 86 12.23 -4.14 1.19
CA THR A 86 12.54 -4.30 2.61
C THR A 86 11.54 -5.22 3.30
N PRO A 87 11.95 -5.92 4.38
CA PRO A 87 11.05 -6.82 5.10
C PRO A 87 9.80 -6.12 5.65
N ASP A 88 9.86 -4.83 6.01
CA ASP A 88 8.79 -4.12 6.71
C ASP A 88 8.21 -2.91 5.94
N GLY A 89 8.82 -2.50 4.81
CA GLY A 89 8.46 -1.28 4.09
C GLY A 89 6.98 -1.20 3.72
N LEU A 90 6.47 -2.26 3.10
CA LEU A 90 5.05 -2.43 2.79
C LEU A 90 4.16 -2.23 4.03
N ALA A 91 4.39 -3.03 5.08
CA ALA A 91 3.52 -3.07 6.26
C ALA A 91 3.51 -1.73 6.99
N GLU A 92 4.66 -1.05 7.03
CA GLU A 92 4.80 0.24 7.67
C GLU A 92 4.17 1.36 6.84
N ASN A 93 4.30 1.35 5.51
CA ASN A 93 3.60 2.31 4.65
C ASN A 93 2.07 2.11 4.69
N ALA A 94 1.59 0.87 4.74
CA ALA A 94 0.17 0.59 4.99
C ALA A 94 -0.30 1.20 6.32
N ARG A 95 0.49 1.04 7.39
CA ARG A 95 0.19 1.68 8.70
C ARG A 95 0.15 3.21 8.61
N ARG A 96 1.11 3.83 7.93
CA ARG A 96 1.17 5.29 7.73
C ARG A 96 -0.03 5.83 6.96
N LEU A 97 -0.57 5.03 6.04
CA LEU A 97 -1.77 5.34 5.27
C LEU A 97 -3.08 4.93 5.99
N GLY A 98 -3.01 4.39 7.21
CA GLY A 98 -4.18 3.95 7.96
C GLY A 98 -4.90 2.73 7.35
N LEU A 99 -4.20 1.95 6.53
CA LEU A 99 -4.76 0.79 5.83
C LEU A 99 -4.61 -0.47 6.67
N ASP A 100 -5.66 -1.29 6.73
CA ASP A 100 -5.60 -2.65 7.25
C ASP A 100 -5.29 -3.63 6.11
N VAL A 101 -4.37 -4.55 6.38
CA VAL A 101 -3.91 -5.59 5.45
C VAL A 101 -4.59 -6.94 5.69
N LYS A 102 -5.43 -7.06 6.73
CA LYS A 102 -6.10 -8.32 7.09
C LYS A 102 -7.07 -8.86 6.06
N ASP A 103 -7.70 -7.97 5.30
CA ASP A 103 -8.71 -8.35 4.30
C ASP A 103 -8.10 -8.69 2.94
N ILE A 104 -6.76 -8.80 2.84
CA ILE A 104 -6.09 -9.23 1.61
C ILE A 104 -6.40 -10.71 1.36
N GLU A 105 -7.04 -10.99 0.24
CA GLU A 105 -7.49 -12.33 -0.17
C GLU A 105 -6.43 -13.06 -1.00
N ALA A 106 -5.60 -12.30 -1.72
CA ALA A 106 -4.60 -12.84 -2.64
C ALA A 106 -3.36 -11.95 -2.71
N ILE A 107 -2.21 -12.58 -2.97
CA ILE A 107 -0.95 -11.91 -3.31
C ILE A 107 -0.56 -12.32 -4.72
N VAL A 108 -0.33 -11.33 -5.58
CA VAL A 108 0.15 -11.50 -6.95
C VAL A 108 1.58 -10.98 -7.01
N LEU A 109 2.51 -11.81 -7.47
CA LEU A 109 3.89 -11.40 -7.72
C LEU A 109 4.08 -11.24 -9.22
N SER A 110 4.51 -10.06 -9.64
CA SER A 110 4.82 -9.76 -11.04
C SER A 110 5.98 -10.64 -11.55
N HIS A 111 7.00 -10.83 -10.71
CA HIS A 111 8.14 -11.72 -10.92
C HIS A 111 8.89 -11.97 -9.60
N GLY A 112 9.92 -12.83 -9.63
CA GLY A 112 10.61 -13.33 -8.44
C GLY A 112 11.84 -12.54 -7.97
N HIS A 113 11.98 -11.26 -8.30
CA HIS A 113 13.10 -10.46 -7.79
C HIS A 113 12.83 -9.94 -6.38
N PHE A 114 13.91 -9.72 -5.63
CA PHE A 114 13.86 -9.41 -4.21
C PHE A 114 13.20 -8.05 -3.90
N ASP A 115 13.24 -7.10 -4.83
CA ASP A 115 12.57 -5.80 -4.76
C ASP A 115 11.04 -5.86 -4.95
N HIS A 116 10.51 -7.06 -5.23
CA HIS A 116 9.08 -7.33 -5.34
C HIS A 116 8.57 -8.35 -4.32
N THR A 117 9.45 -9.05 -3.59
CA THR A 117 9.06 -10.20 -2.76
C THR A 117 9.44 -10.07 -1.29
N THR A 118 10.38 -9.21 -0.92
CA THR A 118 10.98 -9.23 0.42
C THR A 118 9.99 -8.79 1.51
N GLY A 119 9.11 -7.83 1.23
CA GLY A 119 8.14 -7.35 2.22
C GLY A 119 7.01 -8.32 2.60
N ILE A 120 6.96 -9.50 1.96
CA ILE A 120 6.06 -10.59 2.42
C ILE A 120 6.35 -10.94 3.88
N ASP A 121 7.61 -10.84 4.31
CA ASP A 121 8.04 -11.10 5.69
C ASP A 121 7.28 -10.27 6.72
N GLY A 122 7.21 -8.95 6.51
CA GLY A 122 6.50 -8.02 7.40
C GLY A 122 4.99 -8.20 7.32
N LEU A 123 4.46 -8.49 6.13
CA LEU A 123 3.05 -8.82 5.95
C LEU A 123 2.64 -10.04 6.78
N VAL A 124 3.41 -11.14 6.71
CA VAL A 124 3.14 -12.36 7.49
C VAL A 124 3.24 -12.07 8.99
N ARG A 125 4.24 -11.32 9.44
CA ARG A 125 4.32 -10.88 10.85
C ARG A 125 3.09 -10.09 11.28
N ARG A 126 2.57 -9.21 10.41
CA ARG A 126 1.42 -8.36 10.69
C ARG A 126 0.10 -9.14 10.75
N LEU A 127 -0.08 -10.12 9.86
CA LEU A 127 -1.26 -10.99 9.81
C LEU A 127 -1.27 -12.02 10.94
N GLY A 128 -0.09 -12.42 11.42
CA GLY A 128 0.04 -13.41 12.49
C GLY A 128 -0.19 -14.84 12.00
N LYS A 129 -0.35 -15.75 12.95
CA LYS A 129 -0.67 -17.16 12.69
C LYS A 129 -2.18 -17.36 12.72
N THR A 130 -2.71 -18.12 11.77
CA THR A 130 -4.10 -18.61 11.74
C THR A 130 -4.29 -19.76 12.71
#